data_AF-A0A392RJU3-F1
#
_entry.id   AF-A0A392RJU3-F1
#
_cell.length_a   1.000
_cell.length_b   1.000
_cell.length_c   1.000
_cell.angle_alpha   90.00
_cell.angle_beta   90.00
_cell.angle_gamma   90.00
#
_symmetry.space_group_name_H-M   'P 1'
#
loop_
_entity.id
_entity.type
_entity.pdbx_description
1 polymer ?
#
loop_
_entity_poly.entity_id
_entity_poly.type
_entity_poly.pdbx_seq_one_letter_code
_entity_poly.pdbx_strand_id
1 'polypeptide(L)' 'TSSGSLQFDPEIERTARANRKVVQLAKEAARLTALEQIISEEEETSEEGVHIEMAEANPPPPPPPRRTLGD' A
#
# COMPACT_ATOMS: atom_id res chain seq x y z
N THR A 1 31.44 31.39 2.91
CA THR A 1 31.23 30.42 4.00
C THR A 1 31.99 29.16 3.63
N SER A 2 32.97 28.74 4.44
CA SER A 2 33.74 27.52 4.15
C SER A 2 32.84 26.32 4.46
N SER A 3 32.36 25.63 3.43
CA SER A 3 31.70 24.34 3.57
C SER A 3 32.78 23.31 3.90
N GLY A 4 33.13 23.20 5.18
CA GLY A 4 34.08 22.20 5.65
C GLY A 4 33.62 20.79 5.25
N SER A 5 34.54 20.00 4.72
CA SER A 5 34.31 18.59 4.39
C SER A 5 33.93 17.83 5.66
N LEU A 6 32.67 17.44 5.80
CA LEU A 6 32.23 16.54 6.86
C LEU A 6 32.74 15.13 6.54
N GLN A 7 33.67 14.64 7.36
CA GLN A 7 34.24 13.33 7.18
C GLN A 7 33.24 12.24 7.59
N PHE A 8 33.21 11.15 6.84
CA PHE A 8 32.34 10.02 7.13
C PHE A 8 32.74 9.35 8.45
N ASP A 9 31.76 9.16 9.33
CA ASP A 9 31.91 8.41 10.58
C ASP A 9 31.08 7.10 10.50
N PRO A 10 31.74 5.92 10.47
CA PRO A 10 31.07 4.63 10.34
C PRO A 10 30.18 4.27 11.53
N GLU A 11 30.45 4.78 12.73
CA GLU A 11 29.63 4.53 13.93
C GLU A 11 28.33 5.33 13.88
N ILE A 12 28.42 6.58 13.40
CA ILE A 12 27.24 7.43 13.18
C ILE A 12 26.34 6.82 12.10
N GLU A 13 26.89 6.37 10.98
CA GLU A 13 26.11 5.75 9.89
C GLU A 13 25.40 4.47 10.36
N ARG A 14 26.08 3.64 11.16
CA ARG A 14 25.48 2.42 11.72
C ARG A 14 24.29 2.75 12.61
N THR A 15 24.43 3.76 13.47
CA THR A 15 23.38 4.22 14.38
C THR A 15 22.21 4.83 13.61
N ALA A 16 22.49 5.67 12.61
CA ALA A 16 21.47 6.27 11.75
C ALA A 16 20.64 5.19 11.02
N ARG A 17 21.29 4.14 10.51
CA ARG A 17 20.60 2.99 9.90
C ARG A 17 19.71 2.25 10.89
N ALA A 18 20.19 2.01 12.11
CA ALA A 18 19.39 1.37 13.15
C ALA A 18 18.15 2.22 13.50
N ASN A 19 18.33 3.53 13.70
CA ASN A 19 17.23 4.46 13.99
C ASN A 19 16.21 4.48 12.85
N ARG A 20 16.67 4.48 11.59
CA ARG A 20 15.77 4.43 10.43
C ARG A 20 14.90 3.17 10.43
N LYS A 21 15.47 2.02 10.76
CA LYS A 21 14.72 0.76 10.86
C LYS A 21 13.68 0.80 11.97
N VAL A 22 14.05 1.28 13.15
CA VAL A 22 13.11 1.43 14.28
C VAL A 22 11.92 2.32 13.90
N VAL A 23 12.18 3.44 13.24
CA VAL A 23 11.11 4.35 12.77
C VAL A 23 10.22 3.70 11.71
N GLN A 24 10.80 2.92 10.78
CA GLN A 24 10.00 2.19 9.78
C GLN A 24 9.08 1.17 10.44
N LEU A 25 9.60 0.38 11.38
CA LEU A 25 8.81 -0.60 12.12
C LEU A 25 7.69 0.07 12.94
N ALA A 26 7.97 1.19 13.61
CA ALA A 26 6.95 1.93 14.35
C ALA A 26 5.83 2.46 13.44
N LYS A 27 6.18 2.94 12.24
CA LYS A 27 5.20 3.38 11.24
C LYS A 27 4.35 2.23 10.71
N GLU A 28 4.96 1.09 10.43
CA GLU A 28 4.23 -0.12 9.99
C GLU A 28 3.30 -0.63 11.10
N ALA A 29 3.78 -0.69 12.34
CA ALA A 29 2.95 -1.05 13.49
C ALA A 29 1.75 -0.11 13.64
N ALA A 30 1.97 1.21 13.58
CA ALA A 30 0.88 2.18 13.65
C ALA A 30 -0.15 2.02 12.50
N ARG A 31 0.32 1.72 11.29
CA ARG A 31 -0.55 1.44 10.15
C ARG A 31 -1.36 0.15 10.35
N LEU A 32 -0.75 -0.90 10.91
CA LEU A 32 -1.44 -2.15 11.22
C LEU A 32 -2.50 -1.94 12.30
N THR A 33 -2.19 -1.21 13.37
CA THR A 33 -3.18 -0.87 14.41
C THR A 33 -4.32 -0.03 13.85
N ALA A 34 -4.03 0.95 12.98
CA ALA A 34 -5.09 1.72 12.32
C ALA A 34 -5.97 0.84 11.41
N LEU A 35 -5.37 -0.13 10.71
CA LEU A 35 -6.13 -1.09 9.90
C LEU A 35 -6.99 -2.02 10.77
N GLU A 36 -6.46 -2.49 11.90
CA GLU A 36 -7.22 -3.32 12.86
C GLU A 36 -8.42 -2.56 13.43
N GLN A 37 -8.26 -1.26 13.73
CA GLN A 37 -9.37 -0.39 14.14
C GLN A 37 -10.42 -0.27 13.04
N ILE A 38 -10.01 -0.01 11.79
CA ILE A 38 -10.93 0.07 10.66
C ILE A 38 -11.67 -1.25 10.46
N ILE A 39 -10.99 -2.39 10.54
CA ILE A 39 -11.63 -3.71 10.40
C ILE A 39 -12.62 -3.94 11.54
N SER A 40 -12.29 -3.58 12.78
CA SER A 40 -13.20 -3.72 13.91
C SER A 40 -14.44 -2.82 13.77
N GLU A 41 -14.27 -1.60 13.28
CA GLU A 41 -15.39 -0.67 13.01
C GLU A 41 -16.22 -1.12 11.79
N GLU A 42 -15.58 -1.68 10.75
CA GLU A 42 -16.25 -2.25 9.59
C GLU A 42 -17.00 -3.53 9.95
N GLU A 43 -16.46 -4.38 10.82
CA GLU A 43 -17.13 -5.59 11.29
C GLU A 43 -18.41 -5.24 12.07
N GLU A 44 -18.35 -4.27 12.99
CA GLU A 44 -19.52 -3.80 13.77
C GLU A 44 -20.59 -3.12 12.90
N THR A 45 -20.22 -2.54 11.76
CA THR A 45 -21.16 -1.92 10.80
C THR A 45 -21.64 -2.87 9.69
N SER A 46 -20.88 -3.94 9.40
CA SER A 46 -21.23 -4.96 8.41
C SER A 46 -22.30 -5.91 8.92
N GLU A 47 -22.45 -6.10 10.23
CA GLU A 47 -23.54 -6.91 10.81
C GLU A 47 -24.93 -6.37 10.40
N GLU A 48 -25.05 -5.06 10.20
CA GLU A 48 -26.30 -4.36 9.82
C GLU A 48 -26.46 -4.18 8.29
N GLY A 49 -25.47 -4.60 7.49
CA GLY A 49 -25.33 -4.19 6.08
C GLY A 49 -25.05 -5.29 5.06
N VAL A 50 -25.27 -6.58 5.38
CA VAL A 50 -24.99 -7.70 4.45
C VAL A 50 -26.04 -7.80 3.31
N HIS A 51 -26.04 -6.85 2.38
CA HIS A 51 -26.62 -7.01 1.05
C HIS A 51 -25.84 -6.18 0.02
N ILE A 52 -24.58 -6.54 -0.22
CA ILE A 52 -23.87 -6.04 -1.40
C ILE A 52 -24.02 -7.07 -2.53
N GLU A 53 -25.06 -6.89 -3.34
CA GLU A 53 -25.27 -7.61 -4.59
C GLU A 53 -24.26 -7.09 -5.65
N MET A 54 -23.02 -7.56 -5.61
CA MET A 54 -21.98 -7.26 -6.61
C MET A 54 -22.17 -8.04 -7.93
N ALA A 55 -23.41 -8.30 -8.33
CA ALA A 55 -23.72 -8.98 -9.59
C ALA A 55 -23.86 -7.97 -10.75
N GLU A 56 -22.91 -7.06 -10.90
CA GLU A 56 -22.77 -6.33 -12.17
C GLU A 56 -22.07 -7.27 -13.16
N ALA A 57 -22.88 -8.05 -13.88
CA ALA A 57 -22.43 -8.92 -14.95
C ALA A 57 -21.81 -8.06 -16.07
N ASN A 58 -20.49 -7.90 -16.03
CA ASN A 58 -19.75 -7.30 -17.13
C ASN A 58 -20.00 -8.16 -18.39
N PRO A 59 -20.68 -7.63 -19.43
CA PRO A 59 -20.95 -8.41 -20.62
C PRO A 59 -19.61 -8.87 -21.24
N PRO A 60 -19.58 -10.07 -21.86
CA PRO A 60 -18.35 -10.55 -22.47
C PRO A 60 -17.83 -9.51 -23.48
N PRO A 61 -16.51 -9.28 -23.53
CA PRO A 61 -15.94 -8.29 -24.43
C PRO A 61 -16.32 -8.62 -25.89
N PRO A 62 -16.54 -7.61 -26.74
CA PRO A 62 -16.91 -7.83 -28.12
C PRO A 62 -15.85 -8.68 -28.84
N PRO A 63 -16.26 -9.56 -29.77
CA PRO A 63 -15.32 -10.41 -30.50
C PRO A 63 -14.34 -9.55 -31.31
N PRO A 64 -13.07 -9.98 -31.44
CA PRO A 64 -12.06 -9.22 -32.16
C PRO A 64 -12.43 -9.06 -33.64
N PRO A 65 -12.01 -7.96 -34.30
CA PRO A 65 -12.27 -7.73 -35.72
C PRO A 65 -11.75 -8.90 -36.56
N ARG A 66 -12.60 -9.41 -37.45
CA ARG A 66 -12.19 -10.43 -38.41
C ARG A 66 -11.15 -9.84 -39.35
N ARG A 67 -9.93 -10.39 -39.35
CA ARG A 67 -8.94 -10.12 -40.40
C ARG A 67 -9.44 -10.80 -41.66
N THR A 68 -9.93 -10.02 -42.63
CA THR A 68 -10.00 -10.49 -44.01
C THR A 68 -8.57 -10.47 -44.55
N LEU A 69 -8.08 -11.62 -45.01
CA LEU A 69 -6.82 -11.71 -45.75
C LEU A 69 -7.08 -11.13 -47.15
N GLY A 70 -6.90 -9.82 -47.29
CA GLY A 70 -6.89 -9.13 -48.58
C GLY A 70 -8.18 -8.39 -48.95
N ASP A 71 -8.07 -7.06 -49.00
CA ASP A 71 -8.48 -6.20 -50.12
C ASP A 71 -7.41 -5.10 -50.24
#